data_AF-A0A6H2NPH6-F1
#
_entry.id   AF-A0A6H2NPH6-F1
#
_cell.length_a   1.000
_cell.length_b   1.000
_cell.length_c   1.000
_cell.angle_alpha   90.00
_cell.angle_beta   90.00
_cell.angle_gamma   90.00
#
_symmetry.space_group_name_H-M   'P 1'
#
loop_
_entity.id
_entity.type
_entity.pdbx_description
1 polymer ?
#
loop_
_entity_poly.entity_id
_entity_poly.type
_entity_poly.pdbx_seq_one_letter_code
_entity_poly.pdbx_strand_id
1 'polypeptide(L)' 'MKRYILSGLTLTLATLAIAPTAMASGGQTTLHDSAADLSGDGTVSIGELVRYNRAQRGS' A
#
# COMPACT_ATOMS: atom_id res chain seq x y z
N MET A 1 -18.66 -20.82 30.31
CA MET A 1 -17.34 -20.87 29.67
C MET A 1 -17.40 -21.07 28.15
N LYS A 2 -18.20 -22.01 27.62
CA LYS A 2 -18.30 -22.30 26.17
C LYS A 2 -18.74 -21.10 25.28
N ARG A 3 -19.52 -20.17 25.85
CA ARG A 3 -20.05 -18.96 25.18
C ARG A 3 -18.95 -17.95 24.80
N TYR A 4 -17.88 -17.91 25.60
CA TYR A 4 -16.75 -17.00 25.39
C TYR A 4 -15.76 -17.53 24.35
N ILE A 5 -15.76 -18.85 24.11
CA ILE A 5 -14.91 -19.48 23.10
C ILE A 5 -15.38 -19.06 21.70
N LEU A 6 -16.69 -19.13 21.46
CA LEU A 6 -17.25 -18.75 20.16
C LEU A 6 -17.06 -17.25 19.87
N SER A 7 -17.20 -16.41 20.90
CA SER A 7 -17.00 -14.95 20.80
C SER A 7 -15.52 -14.56 20.60
N GLY A 8 -14.59 -15.31 21.18
CA GLY A 8 -13.16 -15.12 20.93
C GLY A 8 -12.75 -15.55 19.53
N LEU A 9 -13.32 -16.64 19.02
CA LEU A 9 -13.06 -17.15 17.67
C LEU A 9 -13.57 -16.20 16.59
N THR A 10 -14.74 -15.58 16.78
CA THR A 10 -15.26 -14.58 15.84
C THR A 10 -14.42 -13.31 15.84
N LEU A 11 -13.90 -12.89 16.99
CA LEU A 11 -13.04 -11.71 17.08
C LEU A 11 -11.69 -11.95 16.37
N THR A 12 -11.07 -13.13 16.54
CA THR A 12 -9.81 -13.45 15.86
C THR A 12 -9.99 -13.57 14.34
N LEU A 13 -11.08 -14.21 13.88
CA LEU A 13 -11.43 -14.27 12.46
C LEU A 13 -11.67 -12.89 11.85
N ALA A 14 -12.34 -11.99 12.57
CA ALA A 14 -12.58 -10.63 12.12
C ALA A 14 -11.26 -9.83 11.98
N THR A 15 -10.33 -9.98 12.93
CA THR A 15 -9.02 -9.32 12.84
C THR A 15 -8.16 -9.83 11.68
N LEU A 16 -8.26 -11.13 11.36
CA LEU A 16 -7.52 -11.72 10.23
C LEU A 16 -8.11 -11.27 8.87
N ALA A 17 -9.42 -11.07 8.80
CA ALA A 17 -10.11 -10.63 7.59
C ALA A 17 -9.88 -9.15 7.24
N ILE A 18 -9.61 -8.29 8.23
CA ILE A 18 -9.46 -6.84 8.04
C ILE A 18 -7.99 -6.43 7.80
N ALA A 19 -7.03 -7.26 8.19
CA ALA A 19 -5.60 -6.98 8.09
C ALA A 19 -5.02 -6.72 6.68
N PRO A 20 -5.49 -7.32 5.56
CA PRO A 20 -4.75 -7.19 4.29
C PRO A 20 -4.98 -5.86 3.58
N THR A 21 -5.94 -5.02 4.01
CA THR A 21 -6.29 -3.77 3.31
C THR A 21 -5.33 -2.61 3.58
N ALA A 22 -4.53 -2.66 4.65
CA ALA A 22 -3.53 -1.63 4.95
C ALA A 22 -2.19 -1.85 4.24
N MET A 23 -1.91 -3.06 3.76
CA MET A 23 -0.66 -3.41 3.07
C MET A 23 -0.67 -3.05 1.57
N ALA A 24 -1.79 -2.56 1.05
CA ALA A 24 -1.92 -2.03 -0.31
C ALA A 24 -1.43 -0.56 -0.45
N SER A 25 -0.72 -0.02 0.54
CA SER A 25 0.00 1.26 0.44
C SER A 25 1.47 1.07 0.02
N GLY A 26 1.77 0.05 -0.78
CA GLY A 26 3.13 -0.41 -1.08
C GLY A 26 3.81 0.19 -2.31
N GLY A 27 3.31 1.29 -2.87
CA GLY A 27 3.76 1.77 -4.19
C GLY A 27 4.09 3.27 -4.28
N GLN A 28 4.30 3.97 -3.16
CA GLN A 28 4.67 5.39 -3.23
C GLN A 28 6.18 5.56 -3.08
N THR A 29 6.82 6.04 -4.12
CA THR A 29 8.22 6.49 -4.10
C THR A 29 8.32 8.01 -3.89
N THR A 30 9.56 8.50 -3.72
CA THR A 30 9.90 9.89 -3.39
C THR A 30 10.73 10.55 -4.50
N LEU A 31 10.94 11.88 -4.41
CA LEU A 31 11.66 12.67 -5.43
C LEU A 31 13.12 12.25 -5.69
N HIS A 32 13.67 11.34 -4.88
CA HIS A 32 15.06 10.89 -5.01
C HIS A 32 15.18 9.49 -5.59
N ASP A 33 14.07 8.88 -6.00
CA ASP A 33 14.10 7.55 -6.61
C ASP A 33 14.26 7.66 -8.13
N SER A 34 15.39 7.17 -8.63
CA SER A 34 15.69 7.10 -10.06
C SER A 34 14.67 6.27 -10.84
N ALA A 35 13.90 5.40 -10.18
CA ALA A 35 12.82 4.67 -10.81
C ALA A 35 11.65 5.58 -11.24
N ALA A 36 11.50 6.75 -10.62
CA ALA A 36 10.50 7.75 -10.97
C ALA A 36 10.97 8.73 -12.06
N ASP A 37 12.21 8.62 -12.54
CA ASP A 37 12.69 9.35 -13.72
C ASP A 37 12.13 8.68 -14.99
N LEU A 38 11.08 9.27 -15.56
CA LEU A 38 10.41 8.74 -16.75
C LEU A 38 11.00 9.31 -18.04
N SER A 39 11.73 10.43 -17.95
CA SER A 39 12.34 11.12 -19.08
C SER A 39 13.78 10.68 -19.35
N GLY A 40 14.46 10.10 -18.36
CA GLY A 40 15.84 9.64 -18.43
C GLY A 40 16.86 10.77 -18.43
N ASP A 41 16.49 11.95 -17.91
CA ASP A 41 17.37 13.12 -17.84
C ASP A 41 18.19 13.19 -16.54
N GLY A 42 18.00 12.21 -15.64
CA GLY A 42 18.70 12.11 -14.37
C GLY A 42 18.10 12.97 -13.26
N THR A 43 16.99 13.67 -13.50
CA THR A 43 16.28 14.47 -12.50
C THR A 43 14.82 14.06 -12.41
N VAL A 44 14.33 13.74 -11.21
CA VAL A 44 12.92 13.43 -11.01
C VAL A 44 12.12 14.72 -10.82
N SER A 45 11.30 15.08 -11.80
CA SER A 45 10.34 16.17 -11.65
C SER A 45 9.13 15.74 -10.81
N ILE A 46 8.45 16.70 -10.19
CA ILE A 46 7.19 16.42 -9.45
C ILE A 46 6.14 15.77 -10.36
N GLY A 47 6.10 16.17 -11.64
CA GLY A 47 5.16 15.62 -12.61
C GLY A 47 5.39 14.13 -12.87
N GLU A 48 6.65 13.71 -12.99
CA GLU A 48 7.02 12.30 -13.18
C GLU A 48 6.75 11.50 -11.91
N LEU A 49 7.10 12.03 -10.75
CA LEU A 49 6.82 11.40 -9.46
C LEU A 49 5.33 11.12 -9.27
N VAL A 50 4.46 12.08 -9.59
CA VAL A 50 3.00 11.91 -9.49
C VAL A 50 2.51 10.83 -10.46
N ARG A 51 3.02 10.82 -11.69
CA ARG A 51 2.64 9.81 -12.70
C ARG A 51 3.08 8.41 -12.30
N TYR A 52 4.33 8.28 -11.84
CA TYR A 52 4.90 7.01 -11.39
C TYR A 52 4.13 6.44 -10.20
N ASN A 53 3.88 7.26 -9.17
CA ASN A 53 3.12 6.87 -7.98
C ASN A 53 1.67 6.49 -8.31
N ARG A 54 1.06 7.17 -9.29
CA ARG A 54 -0.28 6.81 -9.77
C ARG A 54 -0.28 5.45 -10.46
N ALA A 55 0.72 5.14 -11.28
CA ALA A 55 0.82 3.85 -11.95
C ALA A 55 1.04 2.69 -10.96
N GLN A 56 1.88 2.91 -9.95
CA GLN A 56 2.16 1.96 -8.87
C GLN A 56 0.94 1.63 -7.99
N ARG A 57 0.04 2.58 -7.80
CA ARG A 57 -1.16 2.39 -6.97
C ARG A 57 -2.20 1.47 -7.60
N GLY A 58 -2.10 1.17 -8.89
CA GLY A 58 -3.16 0.49 -9.63
C GLY A 58 -4.37 1.41 -9.75
N SER A 59 -4.71 1.82 -10.97
CA SER A 59 -5.85 2.70 -11.26
C SER A 59 -7.16 2.20 -10.69
#